data_AF-A0AA36NH70-F1
#
_entry.id   AF-A0AA36NH70-F1
#
_cell.length_a   1.000
_cell.length_b   1.000
_cell.length_c   1.000
_cell.angle_alpha   90.00
_cell.angle_beta   90.00
_cell.angle_gamma   90.00
#
_symmetry.space_group_name_H-M   'P 1'
#
loop_
_entity.id
_entity.type
_entity.pdbx_description
1 polymer ?
#
loop_
_entity_poly.entity_id
_entity_poly.type
_entity_poly.pdbx_seq_one_letter_code
_entity_poly.pdbx_strand_id
1 'polypeptide(L)'
;MLAMLGLLVAGLGGALGRDAPAALEASYKERIQGLLNASAEAAAQHLSKRLALKSELFGGYEFEYGEQVRWLHGCLDIVVDRDSVENCVLRQLQALTALCGVPLSKDSKTIVEKHVKHLLKAKSYPSLGMRLQQISGASVFVFQKQPGSSDVDASPAIQASVLMAAARCGEALGKKNYLDDAESWFLGLQKIYPESLWNESFISYHRSAIMWESLAVTALHVGEQSSFHEDLEEYLHRFEAFLRRAWEGNAEYWSFASARALAIRWPSKAAKKQRLLLKRWATEHVDRFLGRSESFRLQKGPEVGISQGILARIGGARYTCGPLQGLASLAAMLMDAELVQVVLQLLEKDVNRYQLSQLNPGPLGEGSETSETLGAFFRDDDQLQLEKRSSMRVDDTAMCLLAISHMLEALTAIKGVVVNTERIDKQEEL
;
A
#
# COMPACT_ATOMS: atom_id res chain seq x y z
N MET A 1 31.92 -1.18 7.02
CA MET A 1 30.72 -2.02 7.23
C MET A 1 30.65 -2.40 8.70
N LEU A 2 30.07 -1.53 9.52
CA LEU A 2 29.85 -1.78 10.96
C LEU A 2 28.36 -2.10 11.13
N ALA A 3 28.07 -3.29 11.66
CA ALA A 3 26.75 -3.67 12.12
C ALA A 3 26.43 -2.85 13.37
N MET A 4 25.63 -1.79 13.24
CA MET A 4 24.99 -1.16 14.40
C MET A 4 23.84 -2.06 14.86
N LEU A 5 24.08 -2.83 15.93
CA LEU A 5 23.00 -3.40 16.72
C LEU A 5 22.22 -2.23 17.34
N GLY A 6 20.99 -1.99 16.87
CA GLY A 6 20.02 -1.19 17.61
C GLY A 6 19.65 -1.94 18.89
N LEU A 7 20.23 -1.52 20.01
CA LEU A 7 19.94 -2.06 21.34
C LEU A 7 18.57 -1.56 21.79
N LEU A 8 17.59 -2.46 21.80
CA LEU A 8 16.38 -2.31 22.61
C LEU A 8 16.79 -2.23 24.08
N VAL A 9 16.44 -1.15 24.77
CA VAL A 9 16.38 -1.16 26.24
C VAL A 9 15.13 -1.94 26.62
N ALA A 10 15.21 -3.27 26.54
CA ALA A 10 14.26 -4.14 27.21
C ALA A 10 14.63 -4.13 28.70
N GLY A 11 13.82 -3.47 29.52
CA GLY A 11 13.96 -3.52 30.97
C GLY A 11 14.00 -4.97 31.43
N LEU A 12 15.11 -5.37 32.05
CA LEU A 12 15.27 -6.65 32.73
C LEU A 12 14.20 -6.78 33.83
N GLY A 13 13.28 -7.73 33.67
CA GLY A 13 12.41 -8.17 34.77
C GLY A 13 11.03 -8.64 34.33
N GLY A 14 10.87 -9.97 34.22
CA GLY A 14 9.65 -10.72 34.54
C GLY A 14 8.28 -10.16 34.15
N ALA A 15 7.64 -10.82 33.18
CA ALA A 15 6.19 -10.98 33.13
C ALA A 15 5.30 -9.72 33.12
N LEU A 16 5.69 -8.61 32.48
CA LEU A 16 4.78 -7.50 32.18
C LEU A 16 5.26 -6.78 30.91
N GLY A 17 4.37 -6.58 29.91
CA GLY A 17 4.64 -5.63 28.83
C GLY A 17 4.04 -5.91 27.46
N ARG A 18 2.83 -6.46 27.34
CA ARG A 18 2.07 -6.37 26.06
C ARG A 18 1.54 -4.96 25.76
N ASP A 19 1.81 -3.98 26.64
CA ASP A 19 1.21 -2.64 26.61
C ASP A 19 2.22 -1.47 26.68
N ALA A 20 3.54 -1.72 26.64
CA ALA A 20 4.50 -0.61 26.60
C ALA A 20 4.51 -0.02 25.18
N PRO A 21 4.16 1.27 24.99
CA PRO A 21 4.22 1.90 23.67
C PRO A 21 5.65 1.84 23.13
N ALA A 22 5.79 1.63 21.83
CA ALA A 22 7.09 1.61 21.16
C ALA A 22 7.90 2.87 21.52
N ALA A 23 9.18 2.66 21.85
CA ALA A 23 10.16 3.69 22.11
C ALA A 23 11.41 3.38 21.28
N LEU A 24 12.06 4.42 20.76
CA LEU A 24 13.26 4.30 19.94
C LEU A 24 14.39 5.09 20.57
N GLU A 25 15.62 4.67 20.34
CA GLU A 25 16.77 5.53 20.61
C GLU A 25 16.60 6.87 19.85
N ALA A 26 16.79 7.99 20.56
CA ALA A 26 16.54 9.32 20.01
C ALA A 26 17.38 9.59 18.75
N SER A 27 18.66 9.19 18.75
CA SER A 27 19.56 9.36 17.61
C SER A 27 19.10 8.55 16.39
N TYR A 28 18.69 7.29 16.60
CA TYR A 28 18.16 6.43 15.56
C TYR A 28 16.87 7.01 14.98
N LYS A 29 15.94 7.45 15.84
CA LYS A 29 14.67 8.07 15.45
C LYS A 29 14.90 9.27 14.55
N GLU A 30 15.78 10.20 14.94
CA GLU A 30 16.07 11.41 14.16
C GLU A 30 16.66 11.05 12.79
N ARG A 31 17.65 10.17 12.76
CA ARG A 31 18.31 9.72 11.53
C ARG A 31 17.33 9.02 10.58
N ILE A 32 16.54 8.05 11.07
CA ILE A 32 15.60 7.30 10.22
C ILE A 32 14.48 8.21 9.72
N GLN A 33 13.98 9.12 10.56
CA GLN A 33 12.96 10.09 10.14
C GLN A 33 13.50 11.03 9.05
N GLY A 34 14.76 11.47 9.14
CA GLY A 34 15.43 12.24 8.10
C GLY A 34 15.53 11.49 6.78
N LEU A 35 15.99 10.23 6.81
CA LEU A 35 16.09 9.36 5.63
C LEU A 35 14.72 9.16 4.96
N LEU A 36 13.71 8.80 5.76
CA LEU A 36 12.36 8.53 5.27
C LEU A 36 11.68 9.78 4.69
N ASN A 37 11.88 10.96 5.30
CA ASN A 37 11.37 12.22 4.75
C ASN A 37 11.98 12.54 3.37
N ALA A 38 13.31 12.45 3.24
CA ALA A 38 13.98 12.69 1.98
C ALA A 38 13.53 11.70 0.89
N SER A 39 13.40 10.42 1.27
CA SER A 39 12.91 9.38 0.37
C SER A 39 11.47 9.61 -0.10
N ALA A 40 10.57 9.97 0.83
CA ALA A 40 9.18 10.29 0.52
C ALA A 40 9.06 11.49 -0.42
N GLU A 41 9.86 12.54 -0.19
CA GLU A 41 9.89 13.71 -1.07
C GLU A 41 10.35 13.34 -2.48
N ALA A 42 11.45 12.59 -2.61
CA ALA A 42 11.96 12.15 -3.91
C ALA A 42 10.95 11.25 -4.66
N ALA A 43 10.32 10.31 -3.96
CA ALA A 43 9.30 9.43 -4.52
C ALA A 43 8.03 10.21 -4.95
N ALA A 44 7.57 11.15 -4.13
CA ALA A 44 6.43 12.01 -4.48
C ALA A 44 6.75 12.90 -5.70
N GLN A 45 7.96 13.45 -5.78
CA GLN A 45 8.41 14.22 -6.95
C GLN A 45 8.46 13.32 -8.20
N HIS A 46 8.96 12.08 -8.08
CA HIS A 46 8.96 11.12 -9.18
C HIS A 46 7.54 10.85 -9.70
N LEU A 47 6.62 10.46 -8.81
CA LEU A 47 5.22 10.18 -9.19
C LEU A 47 4.53 11.40 -9.80
N SER A 48 4.76 12.59 -9.22
CA SER A 48 4.24 13.85 -9.73
C SER A 48 4.73 14.14 -11.15
N LYS A 49 6.03 13.97 -11.43
CA LYS A 49 6.59 14.08 -12.79
C LYS A 49 5.97 13.07 -13.75
N ARG A 50 5.74 11.83 -13.32
CA ARG A 50 5.11 10.81 -14.17
C ARG A 50 3.68 11.17 -14.53
N LEU A 51 2.90 11.60 -13.54
CA LEU A 51 1.54 12.08 -13.74
C LEU A 51 1.48 13.39 -14.55
N ALA A 52 2.56 14.17 -14.62
CA ALA A 52 2.61 15.43 -15.34
C ALA A 52 2.89 15.32 -16.85
N LEU A 53 3.03 14.10 -17.39
CA LEU A 53 3.30 13.90 -18.82
C LEU A 53 2.28 14.65 -19.70
N LYS A 54 2.79 15.62 -20.47
CA LYS A 54 2.00 16.72 -21.04
C LYS A 54 0.85 16.29 -21.96
N SER A 55 0.94 15.11 -22.58
CA SER A 55 -0.05 14.59 -23.54
C SER A 55 -1.03 13.56 -22.97
N GLU A 56 -0.75 12.94 -21.81
CA GLU A 56 -1.44 11.72 -21.39
C GLU A 56 -1.76 11.74 -19.89
N LEU A 57 -3.04 11.92 -19.56
CA LEU A 57 -3.53 11.66 -18.20
C LEU A 57 -3.46 10.16 -17.94
N PHE A 58 -3.14 9.78 -16.70
CA PHE A 58 -2.77 8.41 -16.34
C PHE A 58 -1.72 7.83 -17.31
N GLY A 59 -0.68 8.61 -17.59
CA GLY A 59 0.44 8.23 -18.44
C GLY A 59 1.70 7.88 -17.65
N GLY A 60 2.57 7.07 -18.25
CA GLY A 60 3.91 6.74 -17.72
C GLY A 60 3.87 5.63 -16.67
N TYR A 61 3.36 4.46 -17.06
CA TYR A 61 3.12 3.31 -16.21
C TYR A 61 4.40 2.50 -15.89
N GLU A 62 5.17 2.15 -16.91
CA GLU A 62 6.31 1.22 -16.79
C GLU A 62 7.50 1.71 -17.62
N PHE A 63 8.69 1.65 -17.04
CA PHE A 63 9.95 1.97 -17.68
C PHE A 63 10.75 0.70 -17.90
N GLU A 64 10.87 0.27 -19.15
CA GLU A 64 11.67 -0.89 -19.52
C GLU A 64 13.11 -0.46 -19.78
N TYR A 65 14.04 -1.15 -19.13
CA TYR A 65 15.47 -0.97 -19.30
C TYR A 65 16.06 -2.24 -19.94
N GLY A 66 17.00 -2.04 -20.88
CA GLY A 66 17.55 -3.10 -21.74
C GLY A 66 18.29 -2.49 -22.93
N GLU A 67 18.35 -3.21 -24.07
CA GLU A 67 19.00 -2.72 -25.30
C GLU A 67 18.38 -1.42 -25.82
N GLN A 68 17.07 -1.24 -25.62
CA GLN A 68 16.36 0.01 -25.85
C GLN A 68 15.57 0.39 -24.61
N VAL A 69 15.85 1.59 -24.10
CA VAL A 69 15.10 2.18 -23.00
C VAL A 69 13.78 2.73 -23.54
N ARG A 70 12.65 2.31 -22.98
CA ARG A 70 11.32 2.80 -23.38
C ARG A 70 10.35 2.92 -22.22
N TRP A 71 9.45 3.90 -22.33
CA TRP A 71 8.30 4.03 -21.45
C TRP A 71 7.07 3.41 -22.09
N LEU A 72 6.37 2.56 -21.33
CA LEU A 72 5.01 2.14 -21.60
C LEU A 72 4.10 3.14 -20.89
N HIS A 73 3.37 3.94 -21.66
CA HIS A 73 2.65 5.06 -21.10
C HIS A 73 1.23 4.72 -20.66
N GLY A 74 0.51 3.87 -21.42
CA GLY A 74 -0.85 3.46 -21.10
C GLY A 74 -1.00 1.96 -20.79
N CYS A 75 -2.16 1.62 -20.25
CA CYS A 75 -2.57 0.24 -19.98
C CYS A 75 -2.92 -0.55 -21.25
N LEU A 76 -2.98 0.11 -22.41
CA LEU A 76 -3.08 -0.55 -23.71
C LEU A 76 -1.69 -0.82 -24.33
N ASP A 77 -0.60 -0.37 -23.72
CA ASP A 77 0.77 -0.61 -24.19
C ASP A 77 1.47 -1.77 -23.44
N ILE A 78 0.73 -2.45 -22.57
CA ILE A 78 1.29 -3.50 -21.70
C ILE A 78 1.76 -4.73 -22.48
N VAL A 79 2.69 -5.46 -21.87
CA VAL A 79 3.09 -6.80 -22.33
C VAL A 79 2.11 -7.83 -21.77
N VAL A 80 1.15 -8.25 -22.60
CA VAL A 80 0.02 -9.13 -22.21
C VAL A 80 0.42 -10.49 -21.64
N ASP A 81 1.62 -10.98 -21.95
CA ASP A 81 2.11 -12.27 -21.44
C ASP A 81 2.46 -12.24 -19.94
N ARG A 82 2.66 -11.04 -19.37
CA ARG A 82 3.05 -10.86 -17.96
C ARG A 82 2.16 -9.92 -17.17
N ASP A 83 1.20 -9.27 -17.82
CA ASP A 83 0.35 -8.27 -17.18
C ASP A 83 -1.04 -8.19 -17.82
N SER A 84 -1.96 -7.51 -17.14
CA SER A 84 -3.32 -7.28 -17.65
C SER A 84 -3.67 -5.79 -17.61
N VAL A 85 -4.61 -5.39 -18.46
CA VAL A 85 -5.14 -4.02 -18.48
C VAL A 85 -5.69 -3.69 -17.09
N GLU A 86 -6.41 -4.63 -16.47
CA GLU A 86 -6.95 -4.49 -15.12
C GLU A 86 -5.87 -4.13 -14.09
N ASN A 87 -4.78 -4.89 -14.05
CA ASN A 87 -3.69 -4.67 -13.09
C ASN A 87 -3.00 -3.33 -13.33
N CYS A 88 -2.77 -2.95 -14.59
CA CYS A 88 -2.22 -1.63 -14.91
C CYS A 88 -3.13 -0.50 -14.40
N VAL A 89 -4.44 -0.61 -14.60
CA VAL A 89 -5.40 0.40 -14.11
C VAL A 89 -5.33 0.53 -12.59
N LEU A 90 -5.35 -0.59 -11.88
CA LEU A 90 -5.24 -0.59 -10.41
C LEU A 90 -3.94 0.08 -9.94
N ARG A 91 -2.81 -0.23 -10.57
CA ARG A 91 -1.49 0.35 -10.26
C ARG A 91 -1.44 1.85 -10.52
N GLN A 92 -2.01 2.31 -11.62
CA GLN A 92 -2.07 3.74 -11.95
C GLN A 92 -2.95 4.53 -10.98
N LEU A 93 -4.12 3.98 -10.62
CA LEU A 93 -4.98 4.56 -9.59
C LEU A 93 -4.26 4.58 -8.23
N GLN A 94 -3.56 3.51 -7.89
CA GLN A 94 -2.76 3.43 -6.67
C GLN A 94 -1.67 4.51 -6.63
N ALA A 95 -0.95 4.74 -7.73
CA ALA A 95 0.05 5.80 -7.83
C ALA A 95 -0.55 7.20 -7.58
N LEU A 96 -1.72 7.49 -8.15
CA LEU A 96 -2.44 8.73 -7.87
C LEU A 96 -2.82 8.84 -6.38
N THR A 97 -3.38 7.76 -5.80
CA THR A 97 -3.79 7.75 -4.39
C THR A 97 -2.62 7.89 -3.42
N ALA A 98 -1.47 7.31 -3.74
CA ALA A 98 -0.25 7.39 -2.95
C ALA A 98 0.26 8.82 -2.91
N LEU A 99 0.28 9.52 -4.06
CA LEU A 99 0.66 10.92 -4.12
C LEU A 99 -0.29 11.80 -3.28
N CYS A 100 -1.59 11.54 -3.33
CA CYS A 100 -2.59 12.22 -2.48
C CYS A 100 -2.47 11.84 -0.99
N GLY A 101 -1.63 10.87 -0.64
CA GLY A 101 -1.36 10.43 0.71
C GLY A 101 -0.27 11.19 1.44
N VAL A 102 0.41 12.13 0.77
CA VAL A 102 1.51 12.91 1.32
C VAL A 102 1.26 14.41 1.11
N PRO A 103 1.95 15.30 1.86
CA PRO A 103 1.84 16.73 1.63
C PRO A 103 2.16 17.12 0.18
N LEU A 104 1.17 17.66 -0.53
CA LEU A 104 1.31 18.03 -1.93
C LEU A 104 1.94 19.42 -2.10
N SER A 105 2.98 19.50 -2.93
CA SER A 105 3.49 20.78 -3.46
C SER A 105 2.44 21.47 -4.34
N LYS A 106 2.60 22.78 -4.60
CA LYS A 106 1.67 23.54 -5.45
C LYS A 106 1.51 22.93 -6.86
N ASP A 107 2.61 22.49 -7.45
CA ASP A 107 2.61 21.86 -8.77
C ASP A 107 1.93 20.50 -8.73
N SER A 108 2.22 19.68 -7.70
CA SER A 108 1.59 18.38 -7.51
C SER A 108 0.08 18.50 -7.29
N LYS A 109 -0.38 19.52 -6.54
CA LYS A 109 -1.83 19.81 -6.40
C LYS A 109 -2.49 20.06 -7.75
N THR A 110 -1.84 20.85 -8.62
CA THR A 110 -2.36 21.15 -9.97
C THR A 110 -2.46 19.89 -10.82
N ILE A 111 -1.43 19.04 -10.76
CA ILE A 111 -1.39 17.76 -11.49
C ILE A 111 -2.50 16.83 -10.99
N VAL A 112 -2.56 16.59 -9.67
CA VAL A 112 -3.59 15.75 -9.04
C VAL A 112 -5.00 16.26 -9.38
N GLU A 113 -5.24 17.56 -9.27
CA GLU A 113 -6.54 18.15 -9.62
C GLU A 113 -6.93 17.88 -11.07
N LYS A 114 -5.97 17.89 -12.01
CA LYS A 114 -6.21 17.56 -13.42
C LYS A 114 -6.66 16.11 -13.59
N HIS A 115 -5.96 15.15 -12.97
CA HIS A 115 -6.32 13.71 -13.05
C HIS A 115 -7.66 13.43 -12.39
N VAL A 116 -7.92 14.00 -11.20
CA VAL A 116 -9.18 13.79 -10.48
C VAL A 116 -10.36 14.40 -11.23
N LYS A 117 -10.23 15.63 -11.77
CA LYS A 117 -11.28 16.22 -12.62
C LYS A 117 -11.57 15.38 -13.85
N HIS A 118 -10.54 14.80 -14.45
CA HIS A 118 -10.73 13.90 -15.59
C HIS A 118 -11.44 12.62 -15.16
N LEU A 119 -11.03 12.00 -14.05
CA LEU A 119 -11.69 10.84 -13.45
C LEU A 119 -13.18 11.07 -13.20
N LEU A 120 -13.55 12.25 -12.69
CA LEU A 120 -14.94 12.59 -12.37
C LEU A 120 -15.79 12.92 -13.60
N LYS A 121 -15.23 13.63 -14.59
CA LYS A 121 -16.03 14.24 -15.68
C LYS A 121 -15.96 13.50 -17.01
N ALA A 122 -14.92 12.72 -17.25
CA ALA A 122 -14.77 12.02 -18.52
C ALA A 122 -15.67 10.78 -18.57
N LYS A 123 -16.04 10.37 -19.79
CA LYS A 123 -16.71 9.09 -20.03
C LYS A 123 -15.76 8.02 -20.54
N SER A 124 -14.54 8.41 -20.91
CA SER A 124 -13.51 7.55 -21.50
C SER A 124 -12.15 7.98 -20.98
N TYR A 125 -11.30 6.99 -20.71
CA TYR A 125 -9.96 7.12 -20.17
C TYR A 125 -9.00 6.32 -21.05
N PRO A 126 -8.59 6.86 -22.22
CA PRO A 126 -7.85 6.10 -23.22
C PRO A 126 -6.57 5.46 -22.69
N SER A 127 -5.76 6.20 -21.93
CA SER A 127 -4.51 5.68 -21.34
C SER A 127 -4.75 4.56 -20.33
N LEU A 128 -5.94 4.46 -19.75
CA LEU A 128 -6.32 3.37 -18.85
C LEU A 128 -7.03 2.22 -19.57
N GLY A 129 -7.38 2.37 -20.85
CA GLY A 129 -8.25 1.42 -21.54
C GLY A 129 -9.63 1.30 -20.89
N MET A 130 -10.08 2.33 -20.18
CA MET A 130 -11.29 2.31 -19.34
C MET A 130 -12.35 3.28 -19.87
N ARG A 131 -13.62 2.99 -19.64
CA ARG A 131 -14.74 3.90 -19.91
C ARG A 131 -15.86 3.72 -18.90
N LEU A 132 -16.63 4.77 -18.68
CA LEU A 132 -17.78 4.75 -17.79
C LEU A 132 -19.06 4.39 -18.57
N GLN A 133 -19.81 3.40 -18.10
CA GLN A 133 -21.09 2.97 -18.65
C GLN A 133 -22.22 3.12 -17.64
N GLN A 134 -23.43 3.36 -18.12
CA GLN A 134 -24.64 3.32 -17.30
C GLN A 134 -25.30 1.95 -17.43
N ILE A 135 -25.35 1.20 -16.32
CA ILE A 135 -25.98 -0.13 -16.26
C ILE A 135 -27.14 -0.07 -15.26
N SER A 136 -28.36 -0.07 -15.81
CA SER A 136 -29.62 0.02 -15.07
C SER A 136 -29.65 1.21 -14.07
N GLY A 137 -29.10 2.36 -14.45
CA GLY A 137 -29.05 3.57 -13.63
C GLY A 137 -27.86 3.65 -12.65
N ALA A 138 -26.90 2.73 -12.72
CA ALA A 138 -25.65 2.82 -11.95
C ALA A 138 -24.45 3.00 -12.89
N SER A 139 -23.47 3.75 -12.41
CA SER A 139 -22.24 4.07 -13.13
C SER A 139 -21.20 2.97 -12.91
N VAL A 140 -20.86 2.23 -13.97
CA VAL A 140 -19.91 1.12 -13.94
C VAL A 140 -18.70 1.45 -14.82
N PHE A 141 -17.51 1.38 -14.24
CA PHE A 141 -16.27 1.43 -14.98
C PHE A 141 -16.02 0.07 -15.64
N VAL A 142 -15.90 0.07 -16.96
CA VAL A 142 -15.45 -1.09 -17.71
C VAL A 142 -14.08 -0.84 -18.31
N PHE A 143 -13.30 -1.89 -18.50
CA PHE A 143 -11.97 -1.85 -19.10
C PHE A 143 -11.86 -2.85 -20.25
N GLN A 144 -10.98 -2.59 -21.22
CA GLN A 144 -10.68 -3.55 -22.28
C GLN A 144 -9.97 -4.77 -21.68
N LYS A 145 -10.43 -5.99 -21.98
CA LYS A 145 -9.78 -7.20 -21.44
C LYS A 145 -8.35 -7.36 -21.93
N GLN A 146 -8.09 -6.94 -23.17
CA GLN A 146 -6.78 -6.99 -23.82
C GLN A 146 -6.58 -5.74 -24.68
N PRO A 147 -5.32 -5.29 -24.86
CA PRO A 147 -4.97 -4.25 -25.83
C PRO A 147 -5.58 -4.49 -27.21
N GLY A 148 -6.24 -3.47 -27.76
CA GLY A 148 -6.82 -3.53 -29.11
C GLY A 148 -8.08 -4.39 -29.24
N SER A 149 -8.55 -5.00 -28.15
CA SER A 149 -9.81 -5.77 -28.14
C SER A 149 -11.03 -4.86 -27.97
N SER A 150 -12.14 -5.25 -28.61
CA SER A 150 -13.45 -4.65 -28.34
C SER A 150 -14.16 -5.28 -27.14
N ASP A 151 -13.66 -6.42 -26.64
CA ASP A 151 -14.19 -7.09 -25.47
C ASP A 151 -13.82 -6.34 -24.19
N VAL A 152 -14.83 -6.10 -23.36
CA VAL A 152 -14.72 -5.31 -22.13
C VAL A 152 -15.20 -6.11 -20.93
N ASP A 153 -14.67 -5.79 -19.76
CA ASP A 153 -15.07 -6.38 -18.49
C ASP A 153 -15.30 -5.31 -17.42
N ALA A 154 -15.96 -5.68 -16.32
CA ALA A 154 -16.14 -4.85 -15.15
C ALA A 154 -15.36 -5.47 -13.97
N SER A 155 -14.48 -4.69 -13.35
CA SER A 155 -13.70 -5.15 -12.20
C SER A 155 -14.20 -4.45 -10.92
N PRO A 156 -14.64 -5.22 -9.90
CA PRO A 156 -15.02 -4.61 -8.64
C PRO A 156 -13.82 -3.98 -7.90
N ALA A 157 -12.60 -4.44 -8.15
CA ALA A 157 -11.38 -3.81 -7.62
C ALA A 157 -11.11 -2.44 -8.27
N ILE A 158 -11.31 -2.31 -9.58
CA ILE A 158 -11.19 -1.02 -10.28
C ILE A 158 -12.25 -0.05 -9.75
N GLN A 159 -13.51 -0.48 -9.68
CA GLN A 159 -14.61 0.34 -9.20
C GLN A 159 -14.33 0.88 -7.79
N ALA A 160 -13.86 0.03 -6.87
CA ALA A 160 -13.45 0.43 -5.53
C ALA A 160 -12.22 1.36 -5.53
N SER A 161 -11.22 1.09 -6.37
CA SER A 161 -10.00 1.92 -6.48
C SER A 161 -10.27 3.32 -7.02
N VAL A 162 -11.24 3.47 -7.94
CA VAL A 162 -11.70 4.77 -8.43
C VAL A 162 -12.36 5.57 -7.31
N LEU A 163 -13.22 4.94 -6.51
CA LEU A 163 -13.82 5.55 -5.31
C LEU A 163 -12.74 6.02 -4.33
N MET A 164 -11.74 5.17 -4.06
CA MET A 164 -10.62 5.52 -3.19
C MET A 164 -9.84 6.72 -3.73
N ALA A 165 -9.53 6.74 -5.03
CA ALA A 165 -8.80 7.84 -5.66
C ALA A 165 -9.55 9.17 -5.58
N ALA A 166 -10.85 9.18 -5.90
CA ALA A 166 -11.67 10.38 -5.81
C ALA A 166 -11.78 10.89 -4.37
N ALA A 167 -12.00 10.00 -3.40
CA ALA A 167 -12.17 10.37 -2.00
C ALA A 167 -10.88 10.93 -1.38
N ARG A 168 -9.77 10.17 -1.47
CA ARG A 168 -8.47 10.56 -0.89
C ARG A 168 -7.91 11.82 -1.54
N CYS A 169 -7.95 11.89 -2.87
CA CYS A 169 -7.45 13.07 -3.57
C CYS A 169 -8.39 14.28 -3.43
N GLY A 170 -9.70 14.07 -3.33
CA GLY A 170 -10.66 15.13 -3.00
C GLY A 170 -10.33 15.79 -1.66
N GLU A 171 -10.03 15.00 -0.63
CA GLU A 171 -9.57 15.54 0.66
C GLU A 171 -8.23 16.28 0.53
N ALA A 172 -7.22 15.66 -0.11
CA ALA A 172 -5.90 16.27 -0.28
C ALA A 172 -5.94 17.63 -1.02
N LEU A 173 -6.94 17.84 -1.87
CA LEU A 173 -7.21 19.08 -2.59
C LEU A 173 -8.17 20.04 -1.86
N GLY A 174 -8.78 19.63 -0.75
CA GLY A 174 -9.81 20.39 -0.05
C GLY A 174 -11.12 20.52 -0.85
N LYS A 175 -11.44 19.54 -1.70
CA LYS A 175 -12.59 19.52 -2.63
C LYS A 175 -13.57 18.40 -2.29
N LYS A 176 -14.38 18.61 -1.25
CA LYS A 176 -15.37 17.61 -0.78
C LYS A 176 -16.45 17.26 -1.82
N ASN A 177 -16.75 18.18 -2.73
CA ASN A 177 -17.72 17.98 -3.82
C ASN A 177 -17.25 16.97 -4.89
N TYR A 178 -16.04 16.42 -4.77
CA TYR A 178 -15.57 15.33 -5.63
C TYR A 178 -16.21 13.98 -5.30
N LEU A 179 -17.05 13.93 -4.27
CA LEU A 179 -17.79 12.75 -3.86
C LEU A 179 -19.25 12.74 -4.34
N ASP A 180 -19.71 13.77 -5.06
CA ASP A 180 -21.10 13.90 -5.51
C ASP A 180 -21.53 12.69 -6.37
N ASP A 181 -20.62 12.13 -7.19
CA ASP A 181 -20.88 10.96 -8.03
C ASP A 181 -20.48 9.62 -7.36
N ALA A 182 -19.86 9.65 -6.17
CA ALA A 182 -19.31 8.47 -5.52
C ALA A 182 -20.40 7.45 -5.15
N GLU A 183 -21.60 7.93 -4.80
CA GLU A 183 -22.75 7.06 -4.52
C GLU A 183 -23.15 6.24 -5.76
N SER A 184 -23.25 6.88 -6.94
CA SER A 184 -23.57 6.18 -8.20
C SER A 184 -22.51 5.14 -8.57
N TRP A 185 -21.24 5.42 -8.30
CA TRP A 185 -20.14 4.49 -8.54
C TRP A 185 -20.16 3.32 -7.54
N PHE A 186 -20.52 3.57 -6.28
CA PHE A 186 -20.69 2.52 -5.28
C PHE A 186 -21.88 1.61 -5.59
N LEU A 187 -23.01 2.16 -6.03
CA LEU A 187 -24.13 1.37 -6.55
C LEU A 187 -23.69 0.50 -7.75
N GLY A 188 -22.80 1.03 -8.60
CA GLY A 188 -22.18 0.27 -9.68
C GLY A 188 -21.41 -0.96 -9.17
N LEU A 189 -20.63 -0.80 -8.09
CA LEU A 189 -19.92 -1.89 -7.43
C LEU A 189 -20.87 -2.97 -6.92
N GLN A 190 -21.93 -2.58 -6.22
CA GLN A 190 -22.91 -3.52 -5.67
C GLN A 190 -23.64 -4.31 -6.77
N LYS A 191 -23.78 -3.75 -7.98
CA LYS A 191 -24.38 -4.46 -9.11
C LYS A 191 -23.47 -5.47 -9.77
N ILE A 192 -22.19 -5.14 -9.95
CA ILE A 192 -21.24 -6.06 -10.59
C ILE A 192 -20.70 -7.11 -9.62
N TYR A 193 -20.78 -6.83 -8.32
CA TYR A 193 -20.33 -7.74 -7.26
C TYR A 193 -21.27 -7.72 -6.04
N PRO A 194 -22.53 -8.19 -6.21
CA PRO A 194 -23.48 -8.34 -5.11
C PRO A 194 -23.03 -9.43 -4.14
N GLU A 195 -23.61 -9.43 -2.93
CA GLU A 195 -23.23 -10.36 -1.85
C GLU A 195 -23.33 -11.84 -2.23
N SER A 196 -24.27 -12.17 -3.13
CA SER A 196 -24.44 -13.53 -3.65
C SER A 196 -23.19 -14.05 -4.37
N LEU A 197 -22.35 -13.15 -4.90
CA LEU A 197 -21.13 -13.51 -5.62
C LEU A 197 -19.89 -13.53 -4.74
N TRP A 198 -19.97 -13.13 -3.46
CA TRP A 198 -18.77 -12.98 -2.63
C TRP A 198 -18.02 -14.29 -2.39
N ASN A 199 -18.75 -15.40 -2.27
CA ASN A 199 -18.16 -16.71 -2.03
C ASN A 199 -17.86 -17.50 -3.31
N GLU A 200 -17.99 -16.87 -4.48
CA GLU A 200 -17.71 -17.54 -5.74
C GLU A 200 -16.21 -17.52 -6.05
N SER A 201 -15.70 -18.62 -6.62
CA SER A 201 -14.27 -18.88 -6.78
C SER A 201 -13.53 -17.94 -7.74
N PHE A 202 -14.24 -17.02 -8.41
CA PHE A 202 -13.66 -16.15 -9.42
C PHE A 202 -12.98 -14.90 -8.84
N ILE A 203 -13.21 -14.55 -7.56
CA ILE A 203 -12.46 -13.48 -6.88
C ILE A 203 -11.58 -14.08 -5.78
N SER A 204 -10.27 -13.87 -5.90
CA SER A 204 -9.33 -14.29 -4.87
C SER A 204 -9.47 -13.44 -3.61
N TYR A 205 -9.12 -14.01 -2.45
CA TYR A 205 -9.06 -13.28 -1.18
C TYR A 205 -8.25 -11.98 -1.30
N HIS A 206 -7.14 -12.01 -2.05
CA HIS A 206 -6.30 -10.84 -2.30
C HIS A 206 -7.06 -9.70 -3.02
N ARG A 207 -7.84 -10.02 -4.06
CA ARG A 207 -8.67 -9.03 -4.77
C ARG A 207 -9.76 -8.46 -3.88
N SER A 208 -10.44 -9.31 -3.09
CA SER A 208 -11.42 -8.85 -2.12
C SER A 208 -10.79 -7.96 -1.03
N ALA A 209 -9.54 -8.23 -0.64
CA ALA A 209 -8.80 -7.39 0.29
C ALA A 209 -8.46 -6.00 -0.31
N ILE A 210 -8.09 -5.92 -1.59
CA ILE A 210 -7.89 -4.63 -2.29
C ILE A 210 -9.19 -3.80 -2.32
N MET A 211 -10.33 -4.46 -2.59
CA MET A 211 -11.63 -3.81 -2.52
C MET A 211 -11.92 -3.28 -1.12
N TRP A 212 -11.70 -4.11 -0.09
CA TRP A 212 -11.93 -3.73 1.30
C TRP A 212 -11.08 -2.53 1.71
N GLU A 213 -9.79 -2.55 1.38
CA GLU A 213 -8.87 -1.43 1.61
C GLU A 213 -9.39 -0.16 0.93
N SER A 214 -9.74 -0.26 -0.34
CA SER A 214 -10.20 0.89 -1.13
C SER A 214 -11.46 1.51 -0.54
N LEU A 215 -12.45 0.68 -0.18
CA LEU A 215 -13.70 1.12 0.44
C LEU A 215 -13.49 1.65 1.86
N ALA A 216 -12.54 1.08 2.62
CA ALA A 216 -12.17 1.56 3.95
C ALA A 216 -11.59 2.98 3.88
N VAL A 217 -10.70 3.23 2.91
CA VAL A 217 -10.18 4.58 2.64
C VAL A 217 -11.30 5.50 2.19
N THR A 218 -12.19 5.08 1.30
CA THR A 218 -13.34 5.90 0.90
C THR A 218 -14.19 6.28 2.10
N ALA A 219 -14.57 5.33 2.96
CA ALA A 219 -15.39 5.59 4.14
C ALA A 219 -14.74 6.59 5.11
N LEU A 220 -13.40 6.57 5.25
CA LEU A 220 -12.65 7.52 6.07
C LEU A 220 -12.83 8.99 5.61
N HIS A 221 -13.02 9.21 4.31
CA HIS A 221 -13.05 10.55 3.71
C HIS A 221 -14.47 11.04 3.35
N VAL A 222 -15.46 10.16 3.32
CA VAL A 222 -16.88 10.54 3.15
C VAL A 222 -17.40 11.08 4.49
N GLY A 223 -18.13 12.21 4.45
CA GLY A 223 -18.67 12.80 5.66
C GLY A 223 -19.74 11.92 6.33
N GLU A 224 -19.62 11.71 7.64
CA GLU A 224 -20.49 10.84 8.46
C GLU A 224 -21.99 11.20 8.42
N GLN A 225 -22.32 12.44 8.02
CA GLN A 225 -23.71 12.92 7.91
C GLN A 225 -24.35 12.57 6.55
N SER A 226 -23.59 11.97 5.63
CA SER A 226 -24.09 11.58 4.31
C SER A 226 -24.79 10.22 4.39
N SER A 227 -25.94 10.07 3.74
CA SER A 227 -26.60 8.76 3.55
C SER A 227 -25.68 7.74 2.86
N PHE A 228 -24.85 8.22 1.92
CA PHE A 228 -23.84 7.38 1.27
C PHE A 228 -22.83 6.80 2.27
N HIS A 229 -22.48 7.54 3.34
CA HIS A 229 -21.59 7.00 4.37
C HIS A 229 -22.25 5.84 5.13
N GLU A 230 -23.53 5.96 5.46
CA GLU A 230 -24.30 4.92 6.14
C GLU A 230 -24.38 3.63 5.30
N ASP A 231 -24.74 3.75 4.02
CA ASP A 231 -24.80 2.61 3.09
C ASP A 231 -23.44 1.92 2.92
N LEU A 232 -22.37 2.71 2.83
CA LEU A 232 -21.01 2.21 2.71
C LEU A 232 -20.54 1.48 3.98
N GLU A 233 -20.84 2.02 5.16
CA GLU A 233 -20.53 1.39 6.45
C GLU A 233 -21.29 0.07 6.64
N GLU A 234 -22.57 0.01 6.25
CA GLU A 234 -23.36 -1.22 6.30
C GLU A 234 -22.77 -2.31 5.37
N TYR A 235 -22.40 -1.93 4.15
CA TYR A 235 -21.73 -2.85 3.22
C TYR A 235 -20.40 -3.33 3.79
N LEU A 236 -19.55 -2.42 4.30
CA LEU A 236 -18.27 -2.76 4.91
C LEU A 236 -18.45 -3.73 6.08
N HIS A 237 -19.46 -3.54 6.93
CA HIS A 237 -19.74 -4.44 8.04
C HIS A 237 -20.03 -5.88 7.57
N ARG A 238 -20.87 -6.04 6.54
CA ARG A 238 -21.19 -7.35 5.95
C ARG A 238 -19.99 -7.96 5.24
N PHE A 239 -19.24 -7.15 4.49
CA PHE A 239 -18.06 -7.59 3.74
C PHE A 239 -16.92 -8.02 4.66
N GLU A 240 -16.70 -7.30 5.77
CA GLU A 240 -15.75 -7.66 6.82
C GLU A 240 -16.09 -9.01 7.46
N ALA A 241 -17.38 -9.28 7.73
CA ALA A 241 -17.82 -10.57 8.25
C ALA A 241 -17.59 -11.71 7.25
N PHE A 242 -17.81 -11.47 5.96
CA PHE A 242 -17.46 -12.42 4.89
C PHE A 242 -15.95 -12.70 4.85
N LEU A 243 -15.12 -11.65 4.77
CA LEU A 243 -13.66 -11.78 4.70
C LEU A 243 -13.07 -12.45 5.94
N ARG A 244 -13.64 -12.17 7.13
CA ARG A 244 -13.23 -12.82 8.37
C ARG A 244 -13.47 -14.33 8.31
N ARG A 245 -14.64 -14.77 7.85
CA ARG A 245 -14.94 -16.20 7.68
C ARG A 245 -14.01 -16.87 6.68
N ALA A 246 -13.74 -16.21 5.55
CA ALA A 246 -12.80 -16.71 4.55
C ALA A 246 -11.38 -16.87 5.14
N TRP A 247 -10.91 -15.86 5.89
CA TRP A 247 -9.62 -15.89 6.58
C TRP A 247 -9.50 -17.02 7.59
N GLU A 248 -10.52 -17.21 8.43
CA GLU A 248 -10.53 -18.29 9.43
C GLU A 248 -10.61 -19.67 8.78
N GLY A 249 -11.27 -19.78 7.62
CA GLY A 249 -11.41 -21.02 6.86
C GLY A 249 -10.15 -21.46 6.12
N ASN A 250 -9.19 -20.56 5.86
CA ASN A 250 -7.98 -20.89 5.12
C ASN A 250 -6.72 -20.22 5.69
N ALA A 251 -5.76 -21.03 6.13
CA ALA A 251 -4.53 -20.55 6.73
C ALA A 251 -3.55 -19.88 5.74
N GLU A 252 -3.77 -19.98 4.43
CA GLU A 252 -2.97 -19.29 3.44
C GLU A 252 -3.53 -17.91 3.10
N TYR A 253 -4.78 -17.62 3.49
CA TYR A 253 -5.39 -16.33 3.22
C TYR A 253 -4.74 -15.26 4.07
N TRP A 254 -4.05 -14.37 3.38
CA TRP A 254 -3.33 -13.23 3.92
C TRP A 254 -3.13 -12.20 2.81
N SER A 255 -3.25 -10.91 3.12
CA SER A 255 -2.98 -9.84 2.15
C SER A 255 -2.47 -8.57 2.83
N PHE A 256 -1.55 -7.86 2.20
CA PHE A 256 -1.10 -6.54 2.66
C PHE A 256 -2.23 -5.50 2.58
N ALA A 257 -3.14 -5.67 1.62
CA ALA A 257 -4.34 -4.84 1.51
C ALA A 257 -5.28 -5.04 2.72
N SER A 258 -5.47 -6.29 3.19
CA SER A 258 -6.30 -6.54 4.38
C SER A 258 -5.63 -6.02 5.66
N ALA A 259 -4.31 -6.10 5.76
CA ALA A 259 -3.55 -5.46 6.84
C ALA A 259 -3.78 -3.93 6.88
N ARG A 260 -3.71 -3.26 5.72
CA ARG A 260 -3.98 -1.81 5.62
C ARG A 260 -5.44 -1.48 5.94
N ALA A 261 -6.38 -2.25 5.39
CA ALA A 261 -7.81 -2.08 5.67
C ALA A 261 -8.09 -2.18 7.17
N LEU A 262 -7.51 -3.16 7.87
CA LEU A 262 -7.63 -3.30 9.32
C LEU A 262 -7.10 -2.09 10.09
N ALA A 263 -5.95 -1.55 9.68
CA ALA A 263 -5.38 -0.35 10.30
C ALA A 263 -6.29 0.87 10.16
N ILE A 264 -7.01 1.00 9.05
CA ILE A 264 -7.96 2.09 8.80
C ILE A 264 -9.28 1.86 9.53
N ARG A 265 -9.80 0.63 9.48
CA ARG A 265 -11.14 0.28 9.99
C ARG A 265 -11.21 0.15 11.49
N TRP A 266 -10.16 -0.33 12.16
CA TRP A 266 -10.16 -0.42 13.62
C TRP A 266 -10.44 0.93 14.29
N PRO A 267 -9.68 2.02 14.04
CA PRO A 267 -9.89 3.29 14.74
C PRO A 267 -11.18 4.01 14.35
N SER A 268 -11.92 3.50 13.35
CA SER A 268 -13.20 4.06 12.92
C SER A 268 -14.22 4.12 14.08
N LYS A 269 -15.26 4.95 13.89
CA LYS A 269 -16.38 5.08 14.84
C LYS A 269 -17.34 3.88 14.84
N ALA A 270 -16.92 2.73 14.35
CA ALA A 270 -17.69 1.50 14.40
C ALA A 270 -18.08 1.13 15.86
N ALA A 271 -19.14 0.32 15.99
CA ALA A 271 -19.62 -0.16 17.28
C ALA A 271 -18.49 -0.83 18.10
N LYS A 272 -18.51 -0.67 19.43
CA LYS A 272 -17.44 -1.17 20.33
C LYS A 272 -17.09 -2.65 20.09
N LYS A 273 -18.09 -3.50 19.84
CA LYS A 273 -17.90 -4.93 19.52
C LYS A 273 -17.12 -5.13 18.22
N GLN A 274 -17.47 -4.40 17.16
CA GLN A 274 -16.78 -4.45 15.87
C GLN A 274 -15.32 -4.02 16.00
N ARG A 275 -15.06 -2.91 16.71
CA ARG A 275 -13.68 -2.44 16.94
C ARG A 275 -12.82 -3.47 17.68
N LEU A 276 -13.39 -4.18 18.65
CA LEU A 276 -12.67 -5.26 19.36
C LEU A 276 -12.35 -6.44 18.44
N LEU A 277 -13.28 -6.81 17.54
CA LEU A 277 -13.05 -7.83 16.53
C LEU A 277 -11.96 -7.42 15.53
N LEU A 278 -12.03 -6.20 14.99
CA LEU A 278 -11.03 -5.65 14.08
C LEU A 278 -9.67 -5.54 14.78
N LYS A 279 -9.64 -5.11 16.05
CA LYS A 279 -8.42 -5.11 16.88
C LYS A 279 -7.78 -6.48 16.95
N ARG A 280 -8.57 -7.48 17.34
CA ARG A 280 -8.11 -8.86 17.43
C ARG A 280 -7.58 -9.36 16.08
N TRP A 281 -8.31 -9.09 14.99
CA TRP A 281 -7.92 -9.53 13.66
C TRP A 281 -6.64 -8.86 13.16
N ALA A 282 -6.43 -7.57 13.49
CA ALA A 282 -5.19 -6.85 13.24
C ALA A 282 -4.00 -7.46 14.01
N THR A 283 -4.18 -7.78 15.29
CA THR A 283 -3.15 -8.48 16.07
C THR A 283 -2.83 -9.86 15.48
N GLU A 284 -3.85 -10.63 15.10
CA GLU A 284 -3.66 -11.94 14.45
C GLU A 284 -2.92 -11.83 13.10
N HIS A 285 -3.16 -10.76 12.33
CA HIS A 285 -2.40 -10.46 11.10
C HIS A 285 -0.91 -10.27 11.39
N VAL A 286 -0.59 -9.48 12.43
CA VAL A 286 0.79 -9.22 12.86
C VAL A 286 1.44 -10.50 13.39
N ASP A 287 0.72 -11.27 14.21
CA ASP A 287 1.24 -12.52 14.76
C ASP A 287 1.51 -13.56 13.66
N ARG A 288 0.67 -13.64 12.62
CA ARG A 288 0.97 -14.47 11.44
C ARG A 288 2.18 -13.94 10.67
N PHE A 289 2.31 -12.62 10.51
CA PHE A 289 3.45 -12.01 9.82
C PHE A 289 4.78 -12.29 10.51
N LEU A 290 4.83 -12.07 11.83
CA LEU A 290 6.02 -12.28 12.68
C LEU A 290 6.25 -13.75 13.04
N GLY A 291 5.34 -14.67 12.65
CA GLY A 291 5.47 -16.09 13.00
C GLY A 291 5.22 -16.39 14.48
N ARG A 292 4.50 -15.51 15.20
CA ARG A 292 4.12 -15.68 16.61
C ARG A 292 2.92 -16.62 16.80
N SER A 293 2.11 -16.88 15.77
CA SER A 293 0.90 -17.71 15.89
C SER A 293 1.22 -19.17 16.25
N GLU A 294 0.48 -19.72 17.23
CA GLU A 294 0.63 -21.09 17.74
C GLU A 294 0.51 -22.15 16.64
N SER A 295 -0.30 -21.90 15.62
CA SER A 295 -0.45 -22.78 14.45
C SER A 295 0.87 -23.06 13.72
N PHE A 296 1.80 -22.10 13.71
CA PHE A 296 3.14 -22.27 13.11
C PHE A 296 4.13 -22.92 14.07
N ARG A 297 3.96 -22.74 15.38
CA ARG A 297 4.83 -23.35 16.40
C ARG A 297 4.61 -24.86 16.55
N LEU A 298 3.42 -25.35 16.20
CA LEU A 298 3.04 -26.76 16.33
C LEU A 298 3.30 -27.61 15.07
N GLN A 299 3.52 -27.00 13.90
CA GLN A 299 3.92 -27.71 12.68
C GLN A 299 5.44 -27.98 12.66
N LYS A 300 5.89 -28.92 13.51
CA LYS A 300 7.23 -29.53 13.41
C LYS A 300 7.18 -30.69 12.41
N GLY A 301 7.26 -30.38 11.12
CA GLY A 301 7.41 -31.36 10.03
C GLY A 301 8.50 -30.92 9.05
N PRO A 302 9.07 -31.84 8.24
CA PRO A 302 10.19 -31.56 7.32
C PRO A 302 9.76 -30.75 6.07
N GLU A 303 8.57 -30.18 6.04
CA GLU A 303 8.15 -29.24 5.00
C GLU A 303 8.67 -27.84 5.30
N VAL A 304 9.93 -27.62 4.93
CA VAL A 304 10.78 -26.44 5.19
C VAL A 304 10.18 -25.08 4.73
N GLY A 305 9.04 -25.05 4.04
CA GLY A 305 8.46 -23.81 3.49
C GLY A 305 7.47 -23.05 4.38
N ILE A 306 6.75 -23.75 5.26
CA ILE A 306 5.61 -23.17 6.02
C ILE A 306 5.98 -22.84 7.47
N SER A 307 7.05 -23.43 8.01
CA SER A 307 7.50 -23.22 9.39
C SER A 307 8.29 -21.92 9.64
N GLN A 308 8.53 -21.11 8.60
CA GLN A 308 9.21 -19.81 8.69
C GLN A 308 8.15 -18.70 8.56
N GLY A 309 8.09 -17.77 9.53
CA GLY A 309 7.14 -16.64 9.48
C GLY A 309 7.26 -15.83 8.19
N ILE A 310 6.24 -15.04 7.82
CA ILE A 310 6.25 -14.25 6.57
C ILE A 310 7.52 -13.40 6.50
N LEU A 311 7.95 -12.81 7.62
CA LEU A 311 9.21 -12.07 7.74
C LEU A 311 10.44 -12.89 7.32
N ALA A 312 10.53 -14.18 7.65
CA ALA A 312 11.67 -15.01 7.24
C ALA A 312 11.62 -15.36 5.74
N ARG A 313 10.43 -15.35 5.13
CA ARG A 313 10.25 -15.57 3.68
C ARG A 313 10.53 -14.33 2.83
N ILE A 314 10.22 -13.14 3.36
CA ILE A 314 10.43 -11.85 2.67
C ILE A 314 11.66 -11.09 3.16
N GLY A 315 12.21 -11.48 4.30
CA GLY A 315 13.37 -10.87 4.94
C GLY A 315 14.66 -11.24 4.25
N GLY A 316 15.64 -10.34 4.33
CA GLY A 316 16.92 -10.46 3.65
C GLY A 316 17.10 -9.38 2.59
N ALA A 317 17.73 -9.77 1.49
CA ALA A 317 18.20 -8.90 0.42
C ALA A 317 17.16 -8.61 -0.67
N ARG A 318 15.86 -8.84 -0.42
CA ARG A 318 14.76 -8.65 -1.37
C ARG A 318 14.04 -7.32 -1.16
N TYR A 319 13.39 -6.81 -2.20
CA TYR A 319 12.54 -5.63 -2.13
C TYR A 319 11.27 -5.91 -1.31
N THR A 320 10.91 -5.01 -0.40
CA THR A 320 9.81 -5.25 0.56
C THR A 320 8.71 -4.20 0.60
N CYS A 321 8.74 -3.11 -0.15
CA CYS A 321 7.71 -2.07 -0.01
C CYS A 321 6.28 -2.53 -0.33
N GLY A 322 6.11 -3.46 -1.29
CA GLY A 322 4.80 -4.05 -1.56
C GLY A 322 4.18 -4.70 -0.31
N PRO A 323 4.95 -5.53 0.40
CA PRO A 323 4.64 -5.95 1.75
C PRO A 323 4.45 -4.83 2.78
N LEU A 324 5.37 -3.87 2.82
CA LEU A 324 5.41 -2.88 3.90
C LEU A 324 4.24 -1.90 3.86
N GLN A 325 3.58 -1.68 2.73
CA GLN A 325 2.46 -0.72 2.66
C GLN A 325 1.34 -1.03 3.69
N GLY A 326 1.06 -2.31 3.93
CA GLY A 326 0.04 -2.73 4.90
C GLY A 326 0.60 -2.91 6.31
N LEU A 327 1.83 -3.40 6.43
CA LEU A 327 2.48 -3.60 7.72
C LEU A 327 2.85 -2.28 8.40
N ALA A 328 3.25 -1.28 7.64
CA ALA A 328 3.50 0.07 8.14
C ALA A 328 2.23 0.69 8.73
N SER A 329 1.07 0.53 8.09
CA SER A 329 -0.21 0.98 8.66
C SER A 329 -0.53 0.26 9.96
N LEU A 330 -0.33 -1.06 10.03
CA LEU A 330 -0.53 -1.81 11.26
C LEU A 330 0.49 -1.41 12.35
N ALA A 331 1.75 -1.19 12.01
CA ALA A 331 2.77 -0.72 12.94
C ALA A 331 2.39 0.65 13.53
N ALA A 332 1.95 1.57 12.68
CA ALA A 332 1.47 2.89 13.09
C ALA A 332 0.24 2.82 14.01
N MET A 333 -0.67 1.88 13.76
CA MET A 333 -1.90 1.76 14.55
C MET A 333 -1.70 0.98 15.86
N LEU A 334 -0.98 -0.14 15.81
CA LEU A 334 -0.77 -1.02 16.96
C LEU A 334 0.32 -0.52 17.91
N MET A 335 1.31 0.18 17.39
CA MET A 335 2.54 0.54 18.12
C MET A 335 3.23 -0.68 18.76
N ASP A 336 3.11 -1.85 18.13
CA ASP A 336 3.86 -3.06 18.50
C ASP A 336 5.35 -2.82 18.23
N ALA A 337 6.16 -2.84 19.27
CA ALA A 337 7.57 -2.43 19.20
C ALA A 337 8.40 -3.29 18.23
N GLU A 338 8.17 -4.60 18.18
CA GLU A 338 8.89 -5.51 17.26
C GLU A 338 8.47 -5.21 15.83
N LEU A 339 7.17 -5.08 15.55
CA LEU A 339 6.69 -4.75 14.21
C LEU A 339 7.21 -3.39 13.75
N VAL A 340 7.18 -2.36 14.60
CA VAL A 340 7.74 -1.04 14.31
C VAL A 340 9.21 -1.15 13.92
N GLN A 341 10.01 -1.86 14.71
CA GLN A 341 11.43 -2.02 14.45
C GLN A 341 11.68 -2.75 13.12
N VAL A 342 10.97 -3.86 12.88
CA VAL A 342 11.07 -4.64 11.64
C VAL A 342 10.71 -3.77 10.43
N VAL A 343 9.61 -3.03 10.50
CA VAL A 343 9.17 -2.17 9.39
C VAL A 343 10.20 -1.06 9.13
N LEU A 344 10.72 -0.40 10.18
CA LEU A 344 11.74 0.65 10.01
C LEU A 344 13.03 0.11 9.38
N GLN A 345 13.50 -1.06 9.83
CA GLN A 345 14.69 -1.71 9.26
C GLN A 345 14.49 -2.10 7.79
N LEU A 346 13.32 -2.64 7.45
CA LEU A 346 13.01 -3.02 6.08
C LEU A 346 12.84 -1.80 5.16
N LEU A 347 12.21 -0.72 5.63
CA LEU A 347 12.12 0.54 4.89
C LEU A 347 13.49 1.18 4.70
N GLU A 348 14.31 1.24 5.74
CA GLU A 348 15.68 1.76 5.65
C GLU A 348 16.48 1.00 4.59
N LYS A 349 16.41 -0.33 4.62
CA LYS A 349 17.01 -1.19 3.59
C LYS A 349 16.45 -0.89 2.21
N ASP A 350 15.13 -0.79 2.07
CA ASP A 350 14.50 -0.56 0.76
C ASP A 350 14.87 0.81 0.17
N VAL A 351 14.88 1.87 0.98
CA VAL A 351 15.33 3.21 0.58
C VAL A 351 16.77 3.16 0.10
N ASN A 352 17.68 2.58 0.90
CA ASN A 352 19.10 2.57 0.58
C ASN A 352 19.45 1.71 -0.63
N ARG A 353 18.70 0.64 -0.89
CA ARG A 353 19.04 -0.33 -1.93
C ARG A 353 18.24 -0.16 -3.22
N TYR A 354 16.98 0.24 -3.13
CA TYR A 354 16.05 0.18 -4.26
C TYR A 354 15.51 1.53 -4.71
N GLN A 355 15.79 2.62 -3.97
CA GLN A 355 15.46 3.93 -4.47
C GLN A 355 16.57 4.44 -5.40
N LEU A 356 16.18 4.85 -6.60
CA LEU A 356 17.08 5.51 -7.54
C LEU A 356 17.48 6.90 -7.04
N SER A 357 18.78 7.12 -7.00
CA SER A 357 19.40 8.40 -6.66
C SER A 357 20.74 8.51 -7.37
N GLN A 358 21.35 9.69 -7.35
CA GLN A 358 22.69 9.91 -7.93
C GLN A 358 23.78 8.99 -7.34
N LEU A 359 23.57 8.48 -6.12
CA LEU A 359 24.49 7.56 -5.44
C LEU A 359 24.08 6.09 -5.60
N ASN A 360 22.90 5.83 -6.18
CA ASN A 360 22.36 4.50 -6.43
C ASN A 360 21.65 4.49 -7.79
N PRO A 361 22.40 4.28 -8.90
CA PRO A 361 21.83 4.17 -10.24
C PRO A 361 20.93 2.95 -10.44
N GLY A 362 20.97 2.00 -9.48
CA GLY A 362 20.24 0.75 -9.57
C GLY A 362 20.54 0.01 -10.88
N PRO A 363 19.52 -0.58 -11.55
CA PRO A 363 19.72 -1.39 -12.75
C PRO A 363 20.11 -0.58 -13.99
N LEU A 364 20.11 0.75 -13.92
CA LEU A 364 20.48 1.61 -15.05
C LEU A 364 22.01 1.70 -15.23
N GLY A 365 22.77 1.48 -14.16
CA GLY A 365 24.22 1.69 -14.14
C GLY A 365 24.63 3.16 -14.10
N GLU A 366 25.90 3.41 -13.78
CA GLU A 366 26.44 4.76 -13.63
C GLU A 366 26.30 5.56 -14.94
N GLY A 367 25.86 6.82 -14.83
CA GLY A 367 25.75 7.74 -15.97
C GLY A 367 24.55 7.54 -16.90
N SER A 368 23.72 6.53 -16.67
CA SER A 368 22.50 6.25 -17.47
C SER A 368 21.20 6.68 -16.79
N GLU A 369 21.30 7.21 -15.56
CA GLU A 369 20.15 7.77 -14.85
C GLU A 369 19.59 8.98 -15.61
N THR A 370 18.35 8.88 -16.07
CA THR A 370 17.64 10.06 -16.55
C THR A 370 17.05 10.80 -15.36
N SER A 371 17.01 12.13 -15.42
CA SER A 371 16.37 12.99 -14.40
C SER A 371 14.87 12.66 -14.17
N GLU A 372 14.30 11.85 -15.06
CA GLU A 372 12.93 11.32 -15.02
C GLU A 372 12.77 10.11 -14.07
N THR A 373 13.85 9.37 -13.81
CA THR A 373 13.82 8.13 -13.00
C THR A 373 14.25 8.34 -11.55
N LEU A 374 14.90 9.46 -11.23
CA LEU A 374 15.29 9.81 -9.87
C LEU A 374 14.09 9.78 -8.91
N GLY A 375 14.28 9.15 -7.76
CA GLY A 375 13.27 8.96 -6.72
C GLY A 375 12.37 7.74 -6.92
N ALA A 376 12.42 7.09 -8.10
CA ALA A 376 11.69 5.85 -8.35
C ALA A 376 12.24 4.69 -7.51
N PHE A 377 11.40 3.72 -7.22
CA PHE A 377 11.82 2.44 -6.67
C PHE A 377 11.81 1.34 -7.73
N PHE A 378 12.79 0.44 -7.66
CA PHE A 378 12.88 -0.76 -8.49
C PHE A 378 12.85 -2.03 -7.63
N ARG A 379 12.71 -3.20 -8.25
CA ARG A 379 12.72 -4.51 -7.55
C ARG A 379 14.06 -5.23 -7.74
N ASP A 380 14.35 -6.19 -6.87
CA ASP A 380 15.49 -7.09 -7.05
C ASP A 380 15.29 -8.07 -8.21
N ASP A 381 16.42 -8.59 -8.71
CA ASP A 381 16.47 -9.46 -9.88
C ASP A 381 15.64 -10.74 -9.74
N ASP A 382 15.61 -11.36 -8.55
CA ASP A 382 14.80 -12.57 -8.32
C ASP A 382 13.32 -12.26 -8.58
N GLN A 383 12.83 -11.14 -8.05
CA GLN A 383 11.44 -10.76 -8.22
C GLN A 383 11.11 -10.33 -9.66
N LEU A 384 12.04 -9.64 -10.32
CA LEU A 384 11.92 -9.29 -11.73
C LEU A 384 11.84 -10.54 -12.63
N GLN A 385 12.64 -11.57 -12.34
CA GLN A 385 12.60 -12.86 -13.04
C GLN A 385 11.28 -13.59 -12.81
N LEU A 386 10.78 -13.64 -11.57
CA LEU A 386 9.48 -14.22 -11.24
C LEU A 386 8.33 -13.53 -11.99
N GLU A 387 8.41 -12.21 -12.14
CA GLU A 387 7.44 -11.38 -12.88
C GLU A 387 7.73 -11.32 -14.39
N LYS A 388 8.76 -12.02 -14.87
CA LYS A 388 9.20 -12.04 -16.28
C LYS A 388 9.35 -10.64 -16.87
N ARG A 389 9.95 -9.71 -16.10
CA ARG A 389 10.14 -8.31 -16.52
C ARG A 389 11.55 -7.79 -16.24
N SER A 390 11.94 -6.76 -16.99
CA SER A 390 13.18 -5.98 -16.81
C SER A 390 12.79 -4.51 -16.84
N SER A 391 12.09 -4.08 -15.79
CA SER A 391 11.43 -2.78 -15.78
C SER A 391 11.25 -2.20 -14.39
N MET A 392 10.97 -0.90 -14.31
CA MET A 392 10.48 -0.22 -13.11
C MET A 392 9.04 0.19 -13.35
N ARG A 393 8.17 0.06 -12.34
CA ARG A 393 6.77 0.46 -12.47
C ARG A 393 6.42 1.55 -11.47
N VAL A 394 5.40 2.36 -11.80
CA VAL A 394 4.92 3.41 -10.89
C VAL A 394 4.37 2.86 -9.57
N ASP A 395 3.83 1.64 -9.55
CA ASP A 395 3.32 1.02 -8.32
C ASP A 395 4.45 0.66 -7.34
N ASP A 396 5.63 0.28 -7.84
CA ASP A 396 6.81 0.04 -6.99
C ASP A 396 7.14 1.30 -6.16
N THR A 397 7.07 2.47 -6.79
CA THR A 397 7.26 3.75 -6.08
C THR A 397 6.08 4.10 -5.19
N ALA A 398 4.85 3.87 -5.65
CA ALA A 398 3.63 4.16 -4.90
C ALA A 398 3.52 3.36 -3.59
N MET A 399 3.84 2.06 -3.63
CA MET A 399 3.80 1.18 -2.47
C MET A 399 4.84 1.61 -1.42
N CYS A 400 6.06 1.98 -1.85
CA CYS A 400 7.06 2.53 -0.92
C CYS A 400 6.61 3.85 -0.32
N LEU A 401 6.10 4.78 -1.14
CA LEU A 401 5.63 6.08 -0.65
C LEU A 401 4.55 5.93 0.43
N LEU A 402 3.59 5.03 0.21
CA LEU A 402 2.54 4.70 1.20
C LEU A 402 3.10 4.10 2.49
N ALA A 403 4.05 3.17 2.38
CA ALA A 403 4.67 2.56 3.55
C ALA A 403 5.47 3.59 4.37
N ILE A 404 6.26 4.41 3.67
CA ILE A 404 7.07 5.48 4.26
C ILE A 404 6.16 6.53 4.92
N SER A 405 5.08 6.97 4.28
CA SER A 405 4.19 7.98 4.83
C SER A 405 3.55 7.53 6.14
N HIS A 406 3.04 6.30 6.22
CA HIS A 406 2.46 5.78 7.46
C HIS A 406 3.52 5.64 8.58
N MET A 407 4.76 5.29 8.24
CA MET A 407 5.82 5.23 9.25
C MET A 407 6.29 6.60 9.71
N LEU A 408 6.31 7.60 8.83
CA LEU A 408 6.59 8.98 9.23
C LEU A 408 5.53 9.47 10.23
N GLU A 409 4.25 9.19 9.97
CA GLU A 409 3.16 9.46 10.92
C GLU A 409 3.39 8.73 12.25
N ALA A 410 3.71 7.43 12.23
CA ALA A 410 4.00 6.66 13.43
C ALA A 410 5.17 7.26 14.24
N LEU A 411 6.26 7.63 13.57
CA LEU A 411 7.44 8.22 14.19
C LEU A 411 7.12 9.53 14.92
N THR A 412 6.12 10.30 14.49
CA THR A 412 5.69 11.50 15.24
C THR A 412 5.16 11.15 16.64
N ALA A 413 4.48 10.01 16.79
CA ALA A 413 3.89 9.56 18.05
C ALA A 413 4.85 8.74 18.94
N ILE A 414 5.87 8.12 18.34
CA ILE A 414 6.87 7.30 19.07
C ILE A 414 7.83 8.18 19.86
N LYS A 415 8.08 7.86 21.13
CA LYS A 415 9.03 8.64 21.97
C LYS A 415 10.47 8.28 21.64
N GLY A 416 11.32 9.30 21.49
CA GLY A 416 12.77 9.16 21.45
C GLY A 416 13.34 9.10 22.86
N VAL A 417 14.20 8.12 23.14
CA VAL A 417 14.82 7.90 24.44
C VAL A 417 16.33 8.06 24.30
N VAL A 418 16.93 8.84 25.20
CA VAL A 418 18.38 9.00 25.27
C VAL A 418 18.96 7.81 26.03
N VAL A 419 19.84 7.04 25.40
CA VAL A 419 20.54 5.92 26.02
C VAL A 419 21.90 6.40 26.50
N ASN A 420 22.07 6.59 27.82
CA ASN A 420 23.37 6.93 28.40
C ASN A 420 24.26 5.68 28.43
N THR A 421 25.20 5.60 27.51
CA THR A 421 26.20 4.51 27.40
C THR A 421 27.23 4.49 28.54
N GLU A 422 27.37 5.58 29.30
CA GLU A 422 28.35 5.71 30.40
C GLU A 422 28.13 4.79 31.61
N ARG A 423 27.04 4.01 31.64
CA ARG A 423 26.72 3.12 32.78
C ARG A 423 27.24 1.69 32.63
N ILE A 424 27.69 1.28 31.44
CA ILE A 424 28.13 -0.10 31.19
C ILE A 424 29.58 -0.32 31.65
N ASP A 425 30.43 0.71 31.56
CA ASP A 425 31.85 0.60 31.95
C ASP A 425 32.09 0.50 33.47
N LYS A 426 31.07 0.74 34.31
CA LYS A 426 31.19 0.65 35.77
C LYS A 426 30.74 -0.68 36.38
N GLN A 427 30.24 -1.62 35.58
CA GLN A 427 29.87 -2.96 36.06
C GLN A 427 30.90 -4.05 35.75
N GLU A 428 31.95 -3.74 34.98
CA GLU A 428 33.10 -4.65 34.79
C GLU A 428 34.25 -4.40 35.78
N GLU A 429 34.10 -3.44 36.72
CA GLU A 429 35.05 -3.17 37.81
C GLU A 429 34.57 -3.64 39.21
N LEU A 430 33.59 -4.55 39.27
CA LEU A 430 33.18 -5.27 40.49
C LEU A 430 33.16 -6.77 40.23
#